data_AF-A0A657IVE6-F1
#
_entry.id   AF-A0A657IVE6-F1
#
_cell.length_a   1.000
_cell.length_b   1.000
_cell.length_c   1.000
_cell.angle_alpha   90.00
_cell.angle_beta   90.00
_cell.angle_gamma   90.00
#
_symmetry.space_group_name_H-M   'P 1'
#
loop_
_entity.id
_entity.type
_entity.pdbx_description
1 polymer ?
#
loop_
_entity_poly.entity_id
_entity_poly.type
_entity_poly.pdbx_seq_one_letter_code
_entity_poly.pdbx_strand_id
1 'polypeptide(L)'
;MPATSPYASSGAAAAGHTVTATAASKAFNIPGLRCAQLLFSDEADAARWAERGEFVSKSASNPGMLATTAAYREARVWARETRDYLEGNRDELGDLLTQHLPGVGWIPPQATFLAWLDVSALGVPGCPQEFFLERAAVSLTDGAQCGQGLGGHVRLNFGMPRPVLREAVERMGRAAAQLA
;
A
#
# COMPACT_ATOMS: atom_id res chain seq x y z
N MET A 1 -14.99 -7.01 -5.45
CA MET A 1 -14.86 -6.14 -4.26
C MET A 1 -15.97 -5.09 -4.25
N PRO A 2 -16.51 -4.70 -3.09
CA PRO A 2 -17.51 -3.63 -3.02
C PRO A 2 -16.92 -2.30 -3.50
N ALA A 3 -17.76 -1.46 -4.11
CA ALA A 3 -17.37 -0.12 -4.50
C ALA A 3 -17.02 0.70 -3.24
N THR A 4 -15.81 1.25 -3.19
CA THR A 4 -15.43 2.19 -2.14
C THR A 4 -15.91 3.58 -2.52
N SER A 5 -16.78 4.18 -1.71
CA SER A 5 -17.21 5.57 -1.88
C SER A 5 -16.27 6.51 -1.13
N PRO A 6 -15.79 7.60 -1.75
CA PRO A 6 -15.02 8.63 -1.05
C PRO A 6 -15.81 9.20 0.13
N TYR A 7 -15.14 9.44 1.26
CA TYR A 7 -15.79 9.95 2.49
C TYR A 7 -16.58 11.25 2.26
N ALA A 8 -16.02 12.20 1.51
CA ALA A 8 -16.66 13.47 1.17
C ALA A 8 -18.00 13.28 0.42
N SER A 9 -18.21 12.15 -0.26
CA SER A 9 -19.46 11.86 -0.99
C SER A 9 -20.58 11.29 -0.10
N SER A 10 -20.33 11.03 1.19
CA SER A 10 -21.29 10.40 2.11
C SER A 10 -22.39 11.34 2.62
N GLY A 11 -22.26 12.66 2.42
CA GLY A 11 -23.29 13.64 2.76
C GLY A 11 -22.72 15.05 2.90
N ALA A 12 -23.60 16.05 3.01
CA ALA A 12 -23.20 17.47 3.09
C ALA A 12 -22.30 17.78 4.29
N ALA A 13 -22.56 17.18 5.45
CA ALA A 13 -21.69 17.34 6.62
C ALA A 13 -20.28 16.80 6.36
N ALA A 14 -20.15 15.62 5.75
CA ALA A 14 -18.85 15.05 5.40
C ALA A 14 -18.12 15.89 4.36
N ALA A 15 -18.82 16.38 3.33
CA ALA A 15 -18.27 17.27 2.33
C ALA A 15 -17.73 18.57 2.95
N GLY A 16 -18.48 19.17 3.89
CA GLY A 16 -18.15 20.45 4.52
C GLY A 16 -16.91 20.46 5.42
N HIS A 17 -16.33 19.31 5.74
CA HIS A 17 -15.09 19.22 6.55
C HIS A 17 -14.01 18.33 5.93
N THR A 18 -14.10 18.03 4.63
CA THR A 18 -13.16 17.12 3.96
C THR A 18 -12.40 17.79 2.82
N VAL A 19 -11.07 17.72 2.91
CA VAL A 19 -10.18 17.86 1.75
C VAL A 19 -9.71 16.48 1.34
N THR A 20 -9.99 16.07 0.09
CA THR A 20 -9.57 14.76 -0.42
C THR A 20 -8.27 14.89 -1.22
N ALA A 21 -7.21 14.20 -0.79
CA ALA A 21 -5.97 14.09 -1.54
C ALA A 21 -5.95 12.78 -2.36
N THR A 22 -5.60 12.87 -3.65
CA THR A 22 -5.45 11.70 -4.53
C THR A 22 -4.28 11.88 -5.49
N ALA A 23 -3.81 10.77 -6.08
CA ALA A 23 -2.77 10.78 -7.09
C ALA A 23 -2.78 9.48 -7.90
N ALA A 24 -2.30 9.53 -9.15
CA ALA A 24 -2.03 8.35 -9.96
C ALA A 24 -0.80 7.54 -9.47
N SER A 25 0.00 8.10 -8.56
CA SER A 25 1.32 7.59 -8.15
C SER A 25 1.35 6.11 -7.78
N LYS A 26 0.41 5.66 -6.94
CA LYS A 26 0.40 4.27 -6.45
C LYS A 26 -0.24 3.31 -7.45
N ALA A 27 -1.37 3.71 -8.04
CA ALA A 27 -2.10 2.87 -8.98
C ALA A 27 -1.29 2.58 -10.25
N PHE A 28 -0.48 3.55 -10.71
CA PHE A 28 0.28 3.47 -11.96
C PHE A 28 1.79 3.40 -11.78
N ASN A 29 2.26 3.20 -10.53
CA ASN A 29 3.68 3.09 -10.19
C ASN A 29 4.56 4.26 -10.70
N ILE A 30 4.07 5.50 -10.54
CA ILE A 30 4.76 6.74 -10.93
C ILE A 30 5.01 7.73 -9.77
N PRO A 31 5.37 7.29 -8.55
CA PRO A 31 5.55 8.21 -7.42
C PRO A 31 6.69 9.22 -7.66
N GLY A 32 7.73 8.84 -8.41
CA GLY A 32 8.84 9.72 -8.75
C GLY A 32 8.48 10.88 -9.68
N LEU A 33 7.30 10.84 -10.34
CA LEU A 33 6.90 11.89 -11.28
C LEU A 33 6.22 13.09 -10.61
N ARG A 34 5.95 13.05 -9.30
CA ARG A 34 5.49 14.21 -8.50
C ARG A 34 4.29 14.96 -9.10
N CYS A 35 3.12 14.33 -9.09
CA CYS A 35 1.85 14.97 -9.41
C CYS A 35 0.74 14.36 -8.54
N ALA A 36 0.04 15.21 -7.79
CA ALA A 36 -1.09 14.85 -6.93
C ALA A 36 -2.18 15.91 -7.09
N GLN A 37 -3.40 15.59 -6.65
CA GLN A 37 -4.56 16.46 -6.70
C GLN A 37 -5.15 16.59 -5.30
N LEU A 38 -5.48 17.82 -4.92
CA LEU A 38 -6.36 18.11 -3.80
C LEU A 38 -7.73 18.47 -4.35
N LEU A 39 -8.76 17.81 -3.83
CA LEU A 39 -10.15 18.02 -4.18
C LEU A 39 -10.84 18.64 -2.96
N PHE A 40 -11.32 19.88 -3.14
CA PHE A 40 -12.06 20.63 -2.13
C PHE A 40 -13.55 20.47 -2.38
N SER A 41 -14.29 20.13 -1.32
CA SER A 41 -15.75 19.99 -1.37
C SER A 41 -16.48 21.14 -0.66
N ASP A 42 -15.71 22.05 -0.05
CA ASP A 42 -16.16 23.27 0.61
C ASP A 42 -15.46 24.49 -0.01
N GLU A 43 -16.22 25.56 -0.27
CA GLU A 43 -15.71 26.77 -0.93
C GLU A 43 -14.76 27.58 -0.04
N ALA A 44 -14.94 27.56 1.28
CA ALA A 44 -14.07 28.27 2.20
C ALA A 44 -12.69 27.60 2.28
N ASP A 45 -12.64 26.26 2.28
CA ASP A 45 -11.39 25.51 2.16
C ASP A 45 -10.68 25.78 0.82
N ALA A 46 -11.44 25.82 -0.28
CA ALA A 46 -10.89 26.14 -1.60
C ALA A 46 -10.30 27.55 -1.65
N ALA A 47 -11.01 28.55 -1.10
CA ALA A 47 -10.53 29.93 -1.01
C ALA A 47 -9.26 30.04 -0.15
N ARG A 48 -9.26 29.38 1.02
CA ARG A 48 -8.08 29.34 1.90
C ARG A 48 -6.88 28.70 1.24
N TRP A 49 -7.09 27.65 0.43
CA TRP A 49 -6.02 27.02 -0.34
C TRP A 49 -5.52 27.94 -1.46
N ALA A 50 -6.39 28.65 -2.15
CA ALA A 50 -6.00 29.60 -3.19
C ALA A 50 -5.06 30.71 -2.67
N GLU A 51 -5.29 31.18 -1.44
CA GLU A 51 -4.45 32.21 -0.80
C GLU A 51 -3.08 31.68 -0.33
N ARG A 52 -3.00 30.41 0.09
CA ARG A 52 -1.84 29.88 0.86
C ARG A 52 -1.08 28.75 0.18
N GLY A 53 -1.71 28.08 -0.77
CA GLY A 53 -1.25 26.84 -1.38
C GLY A 53 -0.47 27.03 -2.68
N GLU A 54 -0.19 28.27 -3.11
CA GLU A 54 0.39 28.57 -4.42
C GLU A 54 1.70 27.81 -4.67
N PHE A 55 2.64 27.89 -3.71
CA PHE A 55 3.94 27.22 -3.82
C PHE A 55 3.79 25.70 -4.02
N VAL A 56 2.93 25.06 -3.22
CA VAL A 56 2.67 23.62 -3.30
C VAL A 56 1.97 23.27 -4.61
N SER A 57 0.98 24.06 -5.02
CA SER A 57 0.18 23.82 -6.23
C SER A 57 1.02 23.94 -7.50
N LYS A 58 2.06 24.78 -7.50
CA LYS A 58 3.01 24.95 -8.60
C LYS A 58 4.19 23.98 -8.56
N SER A 59 4.26 23.10 -7.57
CA SER A 59 5.37 22.13 -7.40
C SER A 59 5.17 20.83 -8.19
N ALA A 60 4.03 20.64 -8.87
CA ALA A 60 3.81 19.49 -9.73
C ALA A 60 4.79 19.51 -10.92
N SER A 61 5.42 18.37 -11.22
CA SER A 61 6.35 18.33 -12.35
C SER A 61 5.60 18.24 -13.69
N ASN A 62 6.14 18.89 -14.72
CA ASN A 62 5.63 18.78 -16.10
C ASN A 62 5.44 17.32 -16.57
N PRO A 63 6.44 16.41 -16.45
CA PRO A 63 6.23 15.01 -16.81
C PRO A 63 5.18 14.32 -15.93
N GLY A 64 5.07 14.70 -14.65
CA GLY A 64 4.02 14.17 -13.76
C GLY A 64 2.61 14.54 -14.17
N MET A 65 2.39 15.78 -14.61
CA MET A 65 1.09 16.22 -15.13
C MET A 65 0.69 15.44 -16.40
N LEU A 66 1.63 15.25 -17.32
CA LEU A 66 1.39 14.47 -18.55
C LEU A 66 1.10 13.00 -18.24
N ALA A 67 1.95 12.36 -17.43
CA ALA A 67 1.77 10.95 -17.06
C ALA A 67 0.47 10.71 -16.29
N THR A 68 0.12 11.60 -15.36
CA THR A 68 -1.16 11.51 -14.61
C THR A 68 -2.36 11.68 -15.54
N THR A 69 -2.27 12.59 -16.51
CA THR A 69 -3.34 12.79 -17.51
C THR A 69 -3.54 11.52 -18.35
N ALA A 70 -2.46 10.94 -18.87
CA ALA A 70 -2.51 9.69 -19.63
C ALA A 70 -3.03 8.53 -18.77
N ALA A 71 -2.59 8.43 -17.52
CA ALA A 71 -3.04 7.40 -16.59
C ALA A 71 -4.57 7.42 -16.39
N TYR A 72 -5.17 8.60 -16.20
CA TYR A 72 -6.61 8.73 -16.00
C TYR A 72 -7.45 8.58 -17.28
N ARG A 73 -6.92 8.99 -18.43
CA ARG A 73 -7.65 8.98 -19.71
C ARG A 73 -7.53 7.65 -20.44
N GLU A 74 -6.35 7.04 -20.43
CA GLU A 74 -5.99 6.00 -21.40
C GLU A 74 -5.69 4.65 -20.73
N ALA A 75 -5.14 4.65 -19.51
CA ALA A 75 -4.62 3.43 -18.88
C ALA A 75 -5.65 2.62 -18.06
N ARG A 76 -6.96 2.78 -18.35
CA ARG A 76 -8.03 2.10 -17.60
C ARG A 76 -7.99 0.58 -17.73
N VAL A 77 -7.61 0.05 -18.90
CA VAL A 77 -7.50 -1.40 -19.13
C VAL A 77 -6.37 -1.97 -18.27
N TRP A 78 -5.17 -1.41 -18.40
CA TRP A 78 -3.99 -1.79 -17.63
C TRP A 78 -4.24 -1.73 -16.11
N ALA A 79 -4.94 -0.70 -15.62
CA ALA A 79 -5.26 -0.57 -14.20
C ALA A 79 -6.20 -1.69 -13.69
N ARG A 80 -7.15 -2.14 -14.52
CA ARG A 80 -8.01 -3.28 -14.19
C ARG A 80 -7.22 -4.58 -14.14
N GLU A 81 -6.41 -4.85 -15.17
CA GLU A 81 -5.59 -6.06 -15.23
C GLU A 81 -4.58 -6.13 -14.08
N THR A 82 -3.99 -4.99 -13.73
CA THR A 82 -3.06 -4.89 -12.60
C THR A 82 -3.77 -5.17 -11.28
N ARG A 83 -4.97 -4.61 -11.07
CA ARG A 83 -5.78 -4.94 -9.87
C ARG A 83 -6.09 -6.43 -9.81
N ASP A 84 -6.52 -7.04 -10.92
CA ASP A 84 -6.87 -8.46 -10.97
C ASP A 84 -5.63 -9.33 -10.69
N TYR A 85 -4.45 -8.93 -11.19
CA TYR A 85 -3.18 -9.58 -10.87
C TYR A 85 -2.84 -9.48 -9.38
N LEU A 86 -2.98 -8.30 -8.79
CA LEU A 86 -2.72 -8.05 -7.37
C LEU A 86 -3.70 -8.81 -6.46
N GLU A 87 -4.96 -8.95 -6.87
CA GLU A 87 -5.94 -9.79 -6.17
C GLU A 87 -5.47 -11.25 -6.18
N GLY A 88 -5.04 -11.77 -7.33
CA GLY A 88 -4.45 -13.11 -7.40
C GLY A 88 -3.19 -13.27 -6.54
N ASN A 89 -2.34 -12.24 -6.45
CA ASN A 89 -1.16 -12.27 -5.56
C ASN A 89 -1.56 -12.28 -4.08
N ARG A 90 -2.60 -11.54 -3.69
CA ARG A 90 -3.12 -11.56 -2.31
C ARG A 90 -3.59 -12.97 -1.95
N ASP A 91 -4.34 -13.60 -2.85
CA ASP A 91 -4.90 -14.92 -2.60
C ASP A 91 -3.77 -15.97 -2.52
N GLU A 92 -2.82 -15.93 -3.46
CA GLU A 92 -1.62 -16.79 -3.43
C GLU A 92 -0.77 -16.56 -2.17
N LEU A 93 -0.63 -15.31 -1.69
CA LEU A 93 0.04 -15.03 -0.42
C LEU A 93 -0.63 -15.77 0.74
N GLY A 94 -1.97 -15.83 0.79
CA GLY A 94 -2.68 -16.56 1.83
C GLY A 94 -2.36 -18.05 1.85
N ASP A 95 -2.32 -18.67 0.68
CA ASP A 95 -1.94 -20.09 0.53
C ASP A 95 -0.48 -20.31 0.97
N LEU A 96 0.43 -19.45 0.52
CA LEU A 96 1.85 -19.53 0.87
C LEU A 96 2.11 -19.34 2.36
N LEU A 97 1.42 -18.39 3.01
CA LEU A 97 1.53 -18.19 4.46
C LEU A 97 1.05 -19.43 5.23
N THR A 98 -0.08 -20.00 4.82
CA THR A 98 -0.63 -21.23 5.42
C THR A 98 0.35 -22.40 5.28
N GLN A 99 1.01 -22.52 4.13
CA GLN A 99 1.91 -23.62 3.82
C GLN A 99 3.29 -23.47 4.50
N HIS A 100 3.88 -22.26 4.50
CA HIS A 100 5.28 -22.05 4.84
C HIS A 100 5.51 -21.32 6.16
N LEU A 101 4.52 -20.60 6.66
CA LEU A 101 4.59 -19.81 7.88
C LEU A 101 3.37 -20.06 8.79
N PRO A 102 3.11 -21.33 9.17
CA PRO A 102 1.99 -21.64 10.05
C PRO A 102 2.18 -20.91 11.38
N GLY A 103 1.18 -20.12 11.78
CA GLY A 103 1.23 -19.29 12.98
C GLY A 103 1.36 -17.79 12.70
N VAL A 104 1.66 -17.36 11.46
CA VAL A 104 1.57 -15.95 11.09
C VAL A 104 0.09 -15.53 11.01
N GLY A 105 -0.25 -14.53 11.82
CA GLY A 105 -1.56 -13.89 11.78
C GLY A 105 -1.61 -12.88 10.64
N TRP A 106 -2.69 -12.89 9.85
CA TRP A 106 -2.93 -11.81 8.89
C TRP A 106 -4.42 -11.74 8.54
N ILE A 107 -4.84 -10.59 8.05
CA ILE A 107 -6.18 -10.39 7.49
C ILE A 107 -5.99 -10.03 6.02
N PRO A 108 -6.56 -10.82 5.07
CA PRO A 108 -6.46 -10.51 3.65
C PRO A 108 -6.93 -9.08 3.36
N PRO A 109 -6.07 -8.21 2.81
CA PRO A 109 -6.42 -6.82 2.59
C PRO A 109 -7.52 -6.69 1.53
N GLN A 110 -8.47 -5.79 1.79
CA GLN A 110 -9.52 -5.41 0.84
C GLN A 110 -9.05 -4.32 -0.15
N ALA A 111 -7.91 -3.69 0.10
CA ALA A 111 -7.33 -2.66 -0.74
C ALA A 111 -5.81 -2.60 -0.56
N THR A 112 -5.15 -1.90 -1.48
CA THR A 112 -3.68 -1.80 -1.57
C THR A 112 -2.98 -3.11 -1.96
N PHE A 113 -1.68 -3.03 -2.19
CA PHE A 113 -0.80 -4.17 -2.44
C PHE A 113 0.14 -4.44 -1.25
N LEU A 114 -0.28 -4.07 -0.03
CA LEU A 114 0.49 -4.18 1.21
C LEU A 114 -0.23 -5.11 2.19
N ALA A 115 0.47 -6.14 2.67
CA ALA A 115 -0.03 -7.08 3.67
C ALA A 115 0.62 -6.80 5.03
N TRP A 116 -0.20 -6.86 6.07
CA TRP A 116 0.21 -6.78 7.47
C TRP A 116 0.29 -8.19 8.04
N LEU A 117 1.49 -8.63 8.41
CA LEU A 117 1.75 -9.96 8.92
C LEU A 117 2.15 -9.86 10.39
N ASP A 118 1.33 -10.39 11.29
CA ASP A 118 1.66 -10.61 12.69
C ASP A 118 2.55 -11.84 12.80
N VAL A 119 3.81 -11.61 13.14
CA VAL A 119 4.85 -12.65 13.28
C VAL A 119 5.22 -12.89 14.74
N SER A 120 4.46 -12.33 15.69
CA SER A 120 4.74 -12.43 17.12
C SER A 120 4.76 -13.88 17.63
N ALA A 121 3.93 -14.75 17.05
CA ALA A 121 3.87 -16.17 17.40
C ALA A 121 5.10 -16.98 16.94
N LEU A 122 5.94 -16.42 16.05
CA LEU A 122 7.12 -17.12 15.54
C LEU A 122 8.31 -17.10 16.51
N GLY A 123 8.23 -16.35 17.61
CA GLY A 123 9.31 -16.27 18.61
C GLY A 123 10.59 -15.62 18.07
N VAL A 124 10.48 -14.77 17.05
CA VAL A 124 11.63 -14.07 16.45
C VAL A 124 12.32 -13.20 17.51
N PRO A 125 13.63 -13.38 17.76
CA PRO A 125 14.36 -12.52 18.68
C PRO A 125 14.61 -11.15 18.04
N GLY A 126 14.41 -10.08 18.82
CA GLY A 126 14.68 -8.71 18.36
C GLY A 126 13.68 -8.21 17.32
N CYS A 127 14.17 -7.45 16.33
CA CYS A 127 13.34 -6.87 15.28
C CYS A 127 12.99 -7.93 14.21
N PRO A 128 11.70 -8.23 13.95
CA PRO A 128 11.34 -9.24 12.96
C PRO A 128 11.77 -8.88 11.53
N GLN A 129 11.77 -7.60 11.19
CA GLN A 129 12.23 -7.14 9.88
C GLN A 129 13.72 -7.42 9.67
N GLU A 130 14.56 -7.15 10.67
CA GLU A 130 16.01 -7.41 10.62
C GLU A 130 16.27 -8.91 10.51
N PHE A 131 15.57 -9.73 11.30
CA PHE A 131 15.65 -11.18 11.23
C PHE A 131 15.39 -11.72 9.82
N PHE A 132 14.28 -11.34 9.18
CA PHE A 132 13.98 -11.81 7.82
C PHE A 132 14.91 -11.23 6.76
N LEU A 133 15.42 -10.02 6.95
CA LEU A 133 16.43 -9.46 6.07
C LEU A 133 17.73 -10.28 6.13
N GLU A 134 18.22 -10.59 7.33
CA GLU A 134 19.49 -11.28 7.54
C GLU A 134 19.41 -12.78 7.23
N ARG A 135 18.33 -13.44 7.66
CA ARG A 135 18.19 -14.90 7.59
C ARG A 135 17.49 -15.41 6.34
N ALA A 136 16.63 -14.58 5.73
CA ALA A 136 15.87 -14.94 4.54
C ALA A 136 16.22 -14.08 3.32
N ALA A 137 17.05 -13.03 3.46
CA ALA A 137 17.28 -12.04 2.40
C ALA A 137 15.98 -11.42 1.86
N VAL A 138 15.00 -11.22 2.76
CA VAL A 138 13.70 -10.61 2.44
C VAL A 138 13.57 -9.29 3.17
N SER A 139 13.55 -8.20 2.40
CA SER A 139 13.33 -6.85 2.92
C SER A 139 11.85 -6.59 3.15
N LEU A 140 11.50 -6.18 4.36
CA LEU A 140 10.14 -5.87 4.81
C LEU A 140 10.13 -4.47 5.46
N THR A 141 8.96 -3.88 5.68
CA THR A 141 8.88 -2.73 6.60
C THR A 141 8.63 -3.25 8.02
N ASP A 142 9.38 -2.74 9.00
CA ASP A 142 9.12 -2.98 10.41
C ASP A 142 7.77 -2.36 10.80
N GLY A 143 6.90 -3.17 11.42
CA GLY A 143 5.60 -2.72 11.88
C GLY A 143 5.69 -1.63 12.95
N ALA A 144 6.74 -1.61 13.78
CA ALA A 144 6.94 -0.57 14.79
C ALA A 144 7.09 0.84 14.17
N GLN A 145 7.58 0.93 12.93
CA GLN A 145 7.70 2.19 12.20
C GLN A 145 6.36 2.73 11.65
N CYS A 146 5.31 1.93 11.70
CA CYS A 146 4.05 2.24 11.04
C CYS A 146 2.90 2.56 11.99
N GLY A 147 3.07 2.36 13.30
CA GLY A 147 2.07 2.73 14.30
C GLY A 147 2.20 1.95 15.60
N GLN A 148 1.51 2.44 16.62
CA GLN A 148 1.41 1.76 17.90
C GLN A 148 0.66 0.43 17.74
N GLY A 149 1.09 -0.60 18.49
CA GLY A 149 0.49 -1.94 18.46
C GLY A 149 1.04 -2.87 17.36
N LEU A 150 1.94 -2.40 16.51
CA LEU A 150 2.47 -3.16 15.36
C LEU A 150 3.90 -3.68 15.56
N GLY A 151 4.44 -3.64 16.79
CA GLY A 151 5.84 -4.02 17.07
C GLY A 151 6.18 -5.49 16.79
N GLY A 152 5.18 -6.38 16.76
CA GLY A 152 5.34 -7.79 16.35
C GLY A 152 4.98 -8.04 14.88
N HIS A 153 4.74 -6.99 14.09
CA HIS A 153 4.29 -7.11 12.71
C HIS A 153 5.40 -6.75 11.72
N VAL A 154 5.26 -7.27 10.51
CA VAL A 154 6.01 -6.83 9.32
C VAL A 154 5.03 -6.50 8.21
N ARG A 155 5.38 -5.49 7.39
CA ARG A 155 4.60 -5.14 6.20
C ARG A 155 5.28 -5.65 4.94
N LEU A 156 4.60 -6.55 4.24
CA LEU A 156 5.03 -7.13 2.97
C LEU A 156 4.37 -6.38 1.81
N ASN A 157 5.13 -6.03 0.78
CA ASN A 157 4.60 -5.52 -0.50
C ASN A 157 4.40 -6.69 -1.46
N PHE A 158 3.16 -7.11 -1.71
CA PHE A 158 2.86 -8.19 -2.66
C PHE A 158 2.59 -7.68 -4.09
N GLY A 159 2.86 -6.39 -4.37
CA GLY A 159 2.87 -5.79 -5.69
C GLY A 159 4.13 -6.13 -6.49
N MET A 160 4.38 -7.43 -6.66
CA MET A 160 5.57 -7.98 -7.31
C MET A 160 5.20 -9.18 -8.20
N PRO A 161 6.10 -9.67 -9.08
CA PRO A 161 5.83 -10.89 -9.85
C PRO A 161 5.61 -12.12 -8.93
N ARG A 162 4.64 -12.98 -9.26
CA ARG A 162 4.32 -14.19 -8.49
C ARG A 162 5.52 -15.08 -8.12
N PRO A 163 6.50 -15.34 -9.02
CA PRO A 163 7.67 -16.12 -8.66
C PRO A 163 8.48 -15.49 -7.51
N VAL A 164 8.58 -14.16 -7.47
CA VAL A 164 9.30 -13.43 -6.42
C VAL A 164 8.53 -13.47 -5.10
N LEU A 165 7.19 -13.36 -5.16
CA LEU A 165 6.32 -13.49 -3.98
C LEU A 165 6.49 -14.87 -3.34
N ARG A 166 6.40 -15.94 -4.15
CA ARG A 166 6.59 -17.32 -3.72
C ARG A 166 7.96 -17.52 -3.08
N GLU A 167 9.01 -17.10 -3.77
CA GLU A 167 10.38 -17.22 -3.27
C GLU A 167 10.57 -16.49 -1.94
N ALA A 168 10.02 -15.27 -1.79
CA ALA A 168 10.12 -14.50 -0.56
C ALA A 168 9.45 -15.23 0.62
N VAL A 169 8.21 -15.70 0.46
CA VAL A 169 7.49 -16.39 1.54
C VAL A 169 8.13 -17.73 1.88
N GLU A 170 8.58 -18.49 0.89
CA GLU A 170 9.31 -19.75 1.12
C GLU A 170 10.63 -19.53 1.88
N ARG A 171 11.39 -18.47 1.54
CA ARG A 171 12.62 -18.11 2.27
C ARG A 171 12.32 -17.70 3.72
N MET A 172 11.27 -16.90 3.94
CA MET A 172 10.82 -16.55 5.28
C MET A 172 10.43 -17.78 6.09
N GLY A 173 9.68 -18.71 5.49
CA GLY A 173 9.30 -19.98 6.12
C GLY A 173 10.51 -20.83 6.53
N ARG A 174 11.50 -20.98 5.62
CA ARG A 174 12.75 -21.69 5.93
C ARG A 174 13.54 -21.05 7.07
N ALA A 175 13.58 -19.71 7.16
CA ALA A 175 14.24 -19.01 8.25
C ALA A 175 13.49 -19.19 9.58
N ALA A 176 12.15 -19.07 9.57
CA ALA A 176 11.32 -19.25 10.76
C ALA A 176 11.41 -20.69 11.30
N ALA A 177 11.51 -21.70 10.43
CA ALA A 177 11.66 -23.10 10.85
C ALA A 177 12.97 -23.37 11.61
N GLN A 178 13.97 -22.48 11.56
CA GLN A 178 15.21 -22.60 12.33
C GLN A 178 15.08 -22.07 13.76
N LEU A 179 13.95 -21.42 14.10
CA LEU A 179 13.64 -20.95 15.45
C LEU A 179 12.93 -22.02 16.31
N ALA A 180 12.48 -23.11 15.69
CA ALA A 180 11.77 -24.23 16.32
C ALA A 180 12.71 -25.30 16.89
#